data_AF-A0A3D1YN99-F1
#
_entry.id   AF-A0A3D1YN99-F1
#
_cell.length_a   1.000
_cell.length_b   1.000
_cell.length_c   1.000
_cell.angle_alpha   90.00
_cell.angle_beta   90.00
_cell.angle_gamma   90.00
#
_symmetry.space_group_name_H-M   'P 1'
#
loop_
_entity.id
_entity.type
_entity.pdbx_description
1 polymer ?
#
loop_
_entity_poly.entity_id
_entity_poly.type
_entity_poly.pdbx_seq_one_letter_code
_entity_poly.pdbx_strand_id
1 'polypeptide(L)'
;VMMPLLFALLVGLSIYNMFAGGFGETLSWLFTPDFSKIDGPTLLAAVGQAFFSIGVGMGGMMTYGSYLPANFSITRGAMMIVLADTIVALLAGFVVFPMVFNYGLDIAGGAGLIFQTLPVAFAQMPGGHVFAVLFFVMLSVAGVTSMVGLLESVTSWTDQRTTLGREMSAVVVVGSVTFCSIASVLSYNVWQDVTLFGMNFNAASEGLYDKITLPLGGLLIALFVGWFMKRELSFSELATGQQVFSIWHLLLRFVVVPAIAIILITGLI
;
A
#
# COMPACT_ATOMS: atom_id res chain seq x y z
N VAL A 1 -3.21 -7.09 19.30
CA VAL A 1 -3.44 -8.57 19.24
C VAL A 1 -3.63 -9.04 17.81
N MET A 2 -4.55 -8.44 17.03
CA MET A 2 -4.85 -8.90 15.66
C MET A 2 -3.65 -8.82 14.69
N MET A 3 -2.87 -7.73 14.69
CA MET A 3 -1.71 -7.60 13.79
C MET A 3 -0.59 -8.64 14.07
N PRO A 4 -0.14 -8.85 15.32
CA PRO A 4 0.77 -9.96 15.63
C PRO A 4 0.21 -11.34 15.25
N LEU A 5 -1.10 -11.55 15.41
CA LEU A 5 -1.74 -12.82 15.06
C LEU A 5 -1.79 -13.04 13.55
N LEU A 6 -2.08 -12.00 12.77
CA LEU A 6 -2.00 -12.03 11.30
C LEU A 6 -0.58 -12.34 10.85
N PHE A 7 0.42 -11.68 11.45
CA PHE A 7 1.82 -11.96 11.17
C PHE A 7 2.18 -13.43 11.46
N ALA A 8 1.80 -13.95 12.63
CA ALA A 8 2.04 -15.35 12.98
C ALA A 8 1.33 -16.32 12.03
N LEU A 9 0.11 -16.00 11.60
CA LEU A 9 -0.64 -16.77 10.62
C LEU A 9 0.08 -16.81 9.27
N LEU A 10 0.52 -15.65 8.77
CA LEU A 10 1.26 -15.56 7.50
C LEU A 10 2.57 -16.35 7.55
N VAL A 11 3.32 -16.27 8.65
CA VAL A 11 4.53 -17.08 8.85
C VAL A 11 4.20 -18.57 8.85
N GLY A 12 3.17 -18.99 9.60
CA GLY A 12 2.76 -20.39 9.67
C GLY A 12 2.32 -20.96 8.31
N LEU A 13 1.52 -20.20 7.57
CA LEU A 13 1.08 -20.58 6.22
C LEU A 13 2.24 -20.59 5.21
N SER A 14 3.17 -19.64 5.31
CA SER A 14 4.37 -19.62 4.47
C SER A 14 5.22 -20.88 4.70
N ILE A 15 5.43 -21.27 5.96
CA ILE A 15 6.17 -22.49 6.31
C ILE A 15 5.42 -23.73 5.80
N TYR A 16 4.10 -23.81 5.95
CA TYR A 16 3.31 -24.91 5.41
C TYR A 16 3.50 -25.03 3.88
N ASN A 17 3.44 -23.91 3.16
CA ASN A 17 3.58 -23.88 1.71
C ASN A 17 4.96 -24.34 1.21
N MET A 18 6.01 -24.23 2.03
CA MET A 18 7.33 -24.79 1.68
C MET A 18 7.28 -26.31 1.43
N PHE A 19 6.33 -27.01 2.08
CA PHE A 19 6.17 -28.46 1.95
C PHE A 19 4.98 -28.87 1.07
N ALA A 20 4.03 -27.97 0.83
CA ALA A 20 2.79 -28.26 0.11
C ALA A 20 2.93 -28.26 -1.43
N GLY A 21 4.04 -27.74 -1.98
CA GLY A 21 4.30 -27.64 -3.42
C GLY A 21 4.28 -26.21 -3.95
N GLY A 22 4.82 -25.97 -5.14
CA GLY A 22 4.86 -24.66 -5.82
C GLY A 22 5.79 -23.60 -5.20
N PHE A 23 6.41 -23.86 -4.04
CA PHE A 23 7.29 -22.91 -3.37
C PHE A 23 8.58 -22.62 -4.17
N GLY A 24 9.20 -23.65 -4.76
CA GLY A 24 10.39 -23.49 -5.60
C GLY A 24 10.13 -22.63 -6.84
N GLU A 25 8.99 -22.86 -7.50
CA GLU A 25 8.53 -22.05 -8.63
C GLU A 25 8.24 -20.61 -8.20
N THR A 26 7.63 -20.42 -7.03
CA THR A 26 7.42 -19.08 -6.44
C THR A 26 8.73 -18.34 -6.23
N LEU A 27 9.74 -18.99 -5.65
CA LEU A 27 11.05 -18.38 -5.44
C LEU A 27 11.71 -18.01 -6.78
N SER A 28 11.65 -18.90 -7.77
CA SER A 28 12.17 -18.61 -9.10
C SER A 28 11.43 -17.45 -9.74
N TRP A 29 10.10 -17.43 -9.69
CA TRP A 29 9.29 -16.37 -10.26
C TRP A 29 9.49 -15.02 -9.58
N LEU A 30 9.57 -14.99 -8.24
CA LEU A 30 9.67 -13.75 -7.47
C LEU A 30 11.09 -13.16 -7.47
N PHE A 31 12.13 -14.01 -7.45
CA PHE A 31 13.52 -13.58 -7.26
C PHE A 31 14.42 -13.75 -8.49
N THR A 32 13.90 -14.23 -9.63
CA THR A 32 14.64 -14.19 -10.90
C THR A 32 14.30 -12.90 -11.64
N PRO A 33 15.15 -11.87 -11.59
CA PRO A 33 14.87 -10.61 -12.24
C PRO A 33 14.91 -10.78 -13.76
N ASP A 34 13.86 -10.30 -14.43
CA ASP A 34 13.82 -10.17 -15.88
C ASP A 34 13.96 -8.68 -16.25
N PHE A 35 15.20 -8.27 -16.56
CA PHE A 35 15.50 -6.88 -16.91
C PHE A 35 14.82 -6.42 -18.20
N SER A 36 14.33 -7.33 -19.05
CA SER A 36 13.56 -6.97 -20.24
C SER A 36 12.18 -6.39 -19.90
N LYS A 37 11.68 -6.65 -18.69
CA LYS A 37 10.41 -6.12 -18.18
C LYS A 37 10.56 -4.81 -17.43
N ILE A 38 11.77 -4.27 -17.29
CA ILE A 38 11.98 -2.99 -16.62
C ILE A 38 11.84 -1.88 -17.65
N ASP A 39 10.66 -1.27 -17.66
CA ASP A 39 10.32 -0.10 -18.46
C ASP A 39 9.69 1.01 -17.60
N GLY A 40 9.38 2.15 -18.23
CA GLY A 40 8.75 3.29 -17.56
C GLY A 40 7.46 2.91 -16.82
N PRO A 41 6.48 2.26 -17.48
CA PRO A 41 5.24 1.82 -16.84
C PRO A 41 5.46 0.88 -15.65
N THR A 42 6.41 -0.06 -15.74
CA THR A 42 6.74 -0.97 -14.64
C THR A 42 7.34 -0.24 -13.45
N LEU A 43 8.23 0.72 -13.69
CA LEU A 43 8.80 1.56 -12.64
C LEU A 43 7.74 2.44 -11.97
N LEU A 44 6.82 3.00 -12.75
CA LEU A 44 5.72 3.80 -12.22
C LEU A 44 4.75 2.95 -11.39
N ALA A 45 4.42 1.74 -11.85
CA ALA A 45 3.62 0.79 -11.07
C ALA A 45 4.31 0.40 -9.75
N ALA A 46 5.63 0.19 -9.76
CA ALA A 46 6.40 -0.12 -8.55
C ALA A 46 6.42 1.04 -7.56
N VAL A 47 6.60 2.29 -8.02
CA VAL A 47 6.55 3.48 -7.16
C VAL A 47 5.13 3.71 -6.62
N GLY A 48 4.10 3.58 -7.46
CA GLY A 48 2.70 3.67 -7.06
C GLY A 48 2.37 2.66 -5.96
N GLN A 49 2.72 1.39 -6.17
CA GLN A 49 2.54 0.32 -5.18
C GLN A 49 3.30 0.59 -3.88
N ALA A 50 4.55 1.05 -3.96
CA ALA A 50 5.32 1.40 -2.78
C ALA A 50 4.63 2.52 -1.98
N PHE A 51 4.17 3.58 -2.66
CA PHE A 51 3.51 4.70 -1.99
C PHE A 51 2.16 4.32 -1.40
N PHE A 52 1.40 3.50 -2.11
CA PHE A 52 0.13 2.96 -1.64
C PHE A 52 0.32 2.12 -0.37
N SER A 53 1.29 1.19 -0.38
CA SER A 53 1.54 0.25 0.72
C SER A 53 1.87 0.95 2.04
N ILE A 54 2.76 1.94 2.02
CA ILE A 54 3.21 2.65 3.23
C ILE A 54 2.49 3.99 3.50
N GLY A 55 1.52 4.37 2.67
CA GLY A 55 0.71 5.56 2.93
C GLY A 55 1.35 6.90 2.53
N VAL A 56 2.28 6.91 1.56
CA VAL A 56 2.99 8.12 1.12
C VAL A 56 2.19 8.88 0.06
N GLY A 57 2.19 10.22 0.12
CA GLY A 57 1.52 11.08 -0.86
C GLY A 57 0.02 11.32 -0.63
N MET A 58 -0.58 10.63 0.34
CA MET A 58 -2.03 10.66 0.64
C MET A 58 -2.40 11.40 1.95
N GLY A 59 -1.43 12.02 2.62
CA GLY A 59 -1.65 12.82 3.83
C GLY A 59 -1.88 12.02 5.13
N GLY A 60 -2.26 10.74 5.05
CA GLY A 60 -2.49 9.88 6.23
C GLY A 60 -1.31 9.86 7.21
N MET A 61 -0.09 9.67 6.69
CA MET A 61 1.12 9.69 7.51
C MET A 61 1.43 11.06 8.12
N MET A 62 1.04 12.16 7.47
CA MET A 62 1.19 13.51 8.05
C MET A 62 0.20 13.72 9.19
N THR A 63 -1.05 13.28 9.03
CA THR A 63 -2.07 13.37 10.07
C THR A 63 -1.67 12.56 11.30
N TYR A 64 -1.21 11.31 11.12
CA TYR A 64 -0.67 10.52 12.22
C TYR A 64 0.59 11.13 12.83
N GLY A 65 1.47 11.69 11.98
CA GLY A 65 2.64 12.45 12.44
C GLY A 65 2.28 13.63 13.35
N SER A 66 1.17 14.33 13.06
CA SER A 66 0.71 15.47 13.87
C SER A 66 0.21 15.08 15.27
N TYR A 67 -0.06 13.79 15.50
CA TYR A 67 -0.49 13.26 16.80
C TYR A 67 0.67 12.62 17.59
N LEU A 68 1.88 12.59 17.03
CA LEU A 68 3.03 12.02 17.72
C LEU A 68 3.48 12.90 18.90
N PRO A 69 3.91 12.30 20.02
CA PRO A 69 4.58 13.02 21.09
C PRO A 69 5.87 13.69 20.59
N ALA A 70 6.18 14.88 21.12
CA ALA A 70 7.36 15.67 20.71
C ALA A 70 8.72 14.95 20.90
N ASN A 71 8.80 13.91 21.72
CA ASN A 71 10.01 13.12 21.96
C ASN A 71 10.08 11.83 21.13
N PHE A 72 9.14 11.61 20.20
CA PHE A 72 9.12 10.42 19.36
C PHE A 72 10.13 10.56 18.20
N SER A 73 10.95 9.53 17.98
CA SER A 73 11.86 9.51 16.82
C SER A 73 11.10 9.11 15.55
N ILE A 74 10.82 10.10 14.69
CA ILE A 74 10.18 9.88 13.38
C ILE A 74 11.01 8.92 12.54
N THR A 75 12.35 9.03 12.58
CA THR A 75 13.25 8.14 11.82
C THR A 75 13.06 6.68 12.22
N ARG A 76 13.01 6.39 13.53
CA ARG A 76 12.82 5.02 14.03
C ARG A 76 11.43 4.49 13.66
N GLY A 77 10.40 5.33 13.77
CA GLY A 77 9.03 4.99 13.37
C GLY A 77 8.94 4.62 11.89
N ALA A 78 9.48 5.48 11.02
CA ALA A 78 9.48 5.26 9.57
C ALA A 78 10.18 3.95 9.18
N MET A 79 11.37 3.68 9.73
CA MET A 79 12.10 2.43 9.47
C MET A 79 11.32 1.20 9.91
N MET A 80 10.67 1.24 11.08
CA MET A 80 9.87 0.13 11.58
C MET A 80 8.67 -0.15 10.68
N ILE A 81 7.99 0.90 10.20
CA ILE A 81 6.84 0.79 9.31
C ILE A 81 7.26 0.17 7.97
N VAL A 82 8.30 0.72 7.31
CA VAL A 82 8.77 0.21 6.01
C VAL A 82 9.23 -1.25 6.10
N LEU A 83 9.97 -1.62 7.15
CA LEU A 83 10.42 -2.99 7.33
C LEU A 83 9.26 -3.95 7.61
N ALA A 84 8.34 -3.58 8.50
CA ALA A 84 7.18 -4.41 8.82
C ALA A 84 6.28 -4.63 7.59
N ASP A 85 6.00 -3.55 6.84
CA ASP A 85 5.22 -3.58 5.61
C ASP A 85 5.85 -4.51 4.56
N THR A 86 7.15 -4.32 4.29
CA THR A 86 7.88 -5.13 3.31
C THR A 86 7.91 -6.61 3.69
N ILE A 87 8.14 -6.95 4.97
CA ILE A 87 8.16 -8.33 5.43
C ILE A 87 6.76 -8.97 5.28
N VAL A 88 5.71 -8.25 5.65
CA VAL A 88 4.33 -8.73 5.50
C VAL A 88 3.97 -8.94 4.03
N ALA A 89 4.37 -8.03 3.13
CA ALA A 89 4.16 -8.17 1.69
C ALA A 89 4.86 -9.41 1.11
N LEU A 90 6.12 -9.67 1.51
CA LEU A 90 6.86 -10.87 1.10
C LEU A 90 6.22 -12.15 1.63
N LEU A 91 5.82 -12.17 2.91
CA LEU A 91 5.10 -13.30 3.49
C LEU A 91 3.76 -13.55 2.79
N ALA A 92 3.01 -12.50 2.46
CA ALA A 92 1.78 -12.64 1.68
C ALA A 92 2.06 -13.27 0.31
N GLY A 93 3.15 -12.88 -0.36
CA GLY A 93 3.61 -13.54 -1.59
C GLY A 93 3.90 -15.04 -1.40
N PHE A 94 4.55 -15.42 -0.30
CA PHE A 94 4.81 -16.82 0.05
C PHE A 94 3.58 -17.61 0.51
N VAL A 95 2.49 -16.94 0.87
CA VAL A 95 1.20 -17.58 1.12
C VAL A 95 0.44 -17.78 -0.19
N VAL A 96 0.39 -16.77 -1.05
CA VAL A 96 -0.46 -16.77 -2.26
C VAL A 96 0.18 -17.57 -3.40
N PHE A 97 1.40 -17.22 -3.81
CA PHE A 97 1.97 -17.73 -5.06
C PHE A 97 2.29 -19.23 -5.07
N PRO A 98 2.74 -19.88 -3.98
CA PRO A 98 2.97 -21.32 -4.01
C PRO A 98 1.71 -22.10 -4.35
N MET A 99 0.56 -21.65 -3.84
CA MET A 99 -0.74 -22.24 -4.13
C MET A 99 -1.17 -21.95 -5.58
N VAL A 100 -0.91 -20.74 -6.08
CA VAL A 100 -1.17 -20.38 -7.48
C VAL A 100 -0.42 -21.34 -8.42
N PHE A 101 0.88 -21.52 -8.21
CA PHE A 101 1.71 -22.41 -9.03
C PHE A 101 1.33 -23.88 -8.87
N ASN A 102 1.15 -24.36 -7.63
CA ASN A 102 0.83 -25.76 -7.36
C ASN A 102 -0.49 -26.22 -7.98
N TYR A 103 -1.48 -25.33 -8.05
CA TYR A 103 -2.80 -25.64 -8.61
C TYR A 103 -3.01 -25.09 -10.03
N GLY A 104 -1.97 -24.54 -10.67
CA GLY A 104 -2.05 -23.99 -12.04
C GLY A 104 -3.06 -22.86 -12.19
N LEU A 105 -3.20 -22.02 -11.16
CA LEU A 105 -4.14 -20.90 -11.13
C LEU A 105 -3.55 -19.68 -11.85
N ASP A 106 -4.42 -18.78 -12.29
CA ASP A 106 -4.00 -17.56 -12.98
C ASP A 106 -3.34 -16.57 -12.02
N ILE A 107 -2.13 -16.12 -12.36
CA ILE A 107 -1.34 -15.14 -11.60
C ILE A 107 -1.84 -13.70 -11.89
N ALA A 108 -2.53 -13.49 -13.01
CA ALA A 108 -2.97 -12.18 -13.50
C ALA A 108 -4.36 -11.75 -12.99
N GLY A 109 -4.94 -12.44 -11.99
CA GLY A 109 -6.30 -12.18 -11.49
C GLY A 109 -6.52 -10.84 -10.77
N GLY A 110 -5.49 -10.00 -10.65
CA GLY A 110 -5.57 -8.68 -10.02
C GLY A 110 -6.13 -8.74 -8.59
N ALA A 111 -6.99 -7.79 -8.23
CA ALA A 111 -7.67 -7.75 -6.93
C ALA A 111 -8.51 -9.02 -6.63
N GLY A 112 -8.94 -9.74 -7.67
CA GLY A 112 -9.69 -10.99 -7.54
C GLY A 112 -8.83 -12.19 -7.09
N LEU A 113 -7.50 -12.11 -7.22
CA LEU A 113 -6.59 -13.24 -6.97
C LEU A 113 -6.76 -13.80 -5.55
N ILE A 114 -6.80 -12.94 -4.53
CA ILE A 114 -6.97 -13.34 -3.13
C ILE A 114 -8.32 -14.04 -2.91
N PHE A 115 -9.38 -13.59 -3.58
CA PHE A 115 -10.74 -14.09 -3.37
C PHE A 115 -11.12 -15.28 -4.26
N GLN A 116 -10.31 -15.58 -5.28
CA GLN A 116 -10.50 -16.74 -6.16
C GLN A 116 -9.53 -17.86 -5.81
N THR A 117 -8.24 -17.53 -5.69
CA THR A 117 -7.16 -18.52 -5.53
C THR A 117 -7.07 -19.06 -4.09
N LEU A 118 -7.09 -18.18 -3.09
CA LEU A 118 -6.89 -18.62 -1.70
C LEU A 118 -8.02 -19.53 -1.17
N PRO A 119 -9.31 -19.30 -1.46
CA PRO A 119 -10.36 -20.22 -1.03
C PRO A 119 -10.17 -21.63 -1.58
N VAL A 120 -9.78 -21.77 -2.85
CA VAL A 120 -9.48 -23.07 -3.47
C VAL A 120 -8.30 -23.72 -2.75
N ALA A 121 -7.27 -22.95 -2.45
CA ALA A 121 -6.09 -23.48 -1.81
C ALA A 121 -6.33 -23.91 -0.35
N PHE A 122 -7.10 -23.14 0.42
CA PHE A 122 -7.53 -23.54 1.76
C PHE A 122 -8.44 -24.76 1.72
N ALA A 123 -9.28 -24.94 0.69
CA ALA A 123 -10.13 -26.13 0.58
C ALA A 123 -9.30 -27.43 0.41
N GLN A 124 -8.12 -27.35 -0.20
CA GLN A 124 -7.21 -28.48 -0.38
C GLN A 124 -6.30 -28.74 0.84
N MET A 125 -6.22 -27.79 1.78
CA MET A 125 -5.39 -27.90 2.97
C MET A 125 -6.12 -28.71 4.07
N PRO A 126 -5.45 -29.67 4.74
CA PRO A 126 -6.01 -30.32 5.92
C PRO A 126 -6.33 -29.29 7.02
N GLY A 127 -7.61 -29.20 7.42
CA GLY A 127 -8.06 -28.18 8.38
C GLY A 127 -8.12 -26.76 7.80
N GLY A 128 -7.98 -26.58 6.48
CA GLY A 128 -7.85 -25.28 5.83
C GLY A 128 -9.05 -24.35 5.98
N HIS A 129 -10.25 -24.87 6.29
CA HIS A 129 -11.41 -24.05 6.63
C HIS A 129 -11.18 -23.17 7.87
N VAL A 130 -10.45 -23.66 8.89
CA VAL A 130 -10.08 -22.85 10.07
C VAL A 130 -9.12 -21.73 9.66
N PHE A 131 -8.11 -22.08 8.86
CA PHE A 131 -7.12 -21.11 8.37
C PHE A 131 -7.74 -20.07 7.44
N ALA A 132 -8.71 -20.46 6.60
CA ALA A 132 -9.45 -19.55 5.74
C ALA A 132 -10.24 -18.52 6.56
N VAL A 133 -11.01 -18.97 7.55
CA VAL A 133 -11.78 -18.07 8.43
C VAL A 133 -10.85 -17.11 9.15
N LEU A 134 -9.76 -17.62 9.74
CA LEU A 134 -8.77 -16.79 10.43
C LEU A 134 -8.13 -15.77 9.48
N PHE A 135 -7.73 -16.21 8.28
CA PHE A 135 -7.10 -15.35 7.28
C PHE A 135 -8.04 -14.22 6.84
N PHE A 136 -9.27 -14.54 6.44
CA PHE A 136 -10.21 -13.52 5.96
C PHE A 136 -10.67 -12.57 7.07
N VAL A 137 -10.89 -13.06 8.30
CA VAL A 137 -11.19 -12.18 9.44
C VAL A 137 -10.04 -11.20 9.69
N MET A 138 -8.80 -11.69 9.71
CA MET A 138 -7.64 -10.84 9.93
C MET A 138 -7.37 -9.88 8.76
N LEU A 139 -7.58 -10.33 7.53
CA LEU A 139 -7.51 -9.49 6.32
C LEU A 139 -8.55 -8.37 6.38
N SER A 140 -9.79 -8.67 6.80
CA SER A 140 -10.83 -7.66 7.00
C SER A 140 -10.44 -6.64 8.07
N VAL A 141 -9.91 -7.10 9.22
CA VAL A 141 -9.43 -6.19 10.27
C VAL A 141 -8.30 -5.30 9.75
N ALA A 142 -7.32 -5.88 9.06
CA ALA A 142 -6.20 -5.12 8.47
C ALA A 142 -6.71 -4.06 7.49
N GLY A 143 -7.63 -4.44 6.58
CA GLY A 143 -8.26 -3.52 5.64
C GLY A 143 -9.01 -2.38 6.34
N VAL A 144 -9.80 -2.69 7.38
CA VAL A 144 -10.51 -1.65 8.17
C VAL A 144 -9.53 -0.70 8.85
N THR A 145 -8.45 -1.21 9.46
CA THR A 145 -7.46 -0.34 10.11
C THR A 145 -6.75 0.57 9.11
N SER A 146 -6.44 0.09 7.90
CA SER A 146 -5.87 0.93 6.84
C SER A 146 -6.85 2.00 6.39
N MET A 147 -8.13 1.64 6.18
CA MET A 147 -9.19 2.60 5.80
C MET A 147 -9.36 3.70 6.85
N VAL A 148 -9.31 3.38 8.15
CA VAL A 148 -9.38 4.39 9.22
C VAL A 148 -8.27 5.43 9.07
N GLY A 149 -7.04 5.02 8.75
CA GLY A 149 -5.93 5.96 8.56
C GLY A 149 -6.06 6.84 7.32
N LEU A 150 -6.57 6.28 6.23
CA LEU A 150 -6.87 7.05 5.01
C LEU A 150 -7.97 8.08 5.24
N LEU A 151 -9.06 7.67 5.90
CA LEU A 151 -10.20 8.54 6.17
C LEU A 151 -9.86 9.62 7.20
N GLU A 152 -8.91 9.35 8.11
CA GLU A 152 -8.57 10.28 9.17
C GLU A 152 -7.94 11.58 8.64
N SER A 153 -7.16 11.53 7.56
CA SER A 153 -6.57 12.74 6.98
C SER A 153 -7.63 13.68 6.43
N VAL A 154 -8.62 13.13 5.70
CA VAL A 154 -9.74 13.90 5.16
C VAL A 154 -10.68 14.34 6.28
N THR A 155 -10.95 13.47 7.25
CA THR A 155 -11.84 13.79 8.38
C THR A 155 -11.26 14.91 9.24
N SER A 156 -9.96 14.86 9.56
CA SER A 156 -9.28 15.93 10.31
C SER A 156 -9.27 17.24 9.52
N TRP A 157 -9.11 17.19 8.19
CA TRP A 157 -9.17 18.38 7.36
C TRP A 157 -10.58 18.98 7.34
N THR A 158 -11.62 18.16 7.18
CA THR A 158 -13.03 18.60 7.20
C THR A 158 -13.41 19.20 8.53
N ASP A 159 -12.99 18.59 9.64
CA ASP A 159 -13.24 19.09 11.00
C ASP A 159 -12.60 20.47 11.23
N GLN A 160 -11.38 20.68 10.73
CA GLN A 160 -10.68 21.97 10.88
C GLN A 160 -11.21 23.07 9.95
N ARG A 161 -11.78 22.70 8.79
CA ARG A 161 -12.22 23.66 7.76
C ARG A 161 -13.72 23.94 7.78
N THR A 162 -14.49 23.19 8.56
CA THR A 162 -15.94 23.34 8.66
C THR A 162 -16.38 23.51 10.11
N THR A 163 -17.65 23.85 10.32
CA THR A 163 -18.25 23.97 11.65
C THR A 163 -18.99 22.70 12.09
N LEU A 164 -18.84 21.60 11.34
CA LEU A 164 -19.58 20.35 11.54
C LEU A 164 -19.17 19.62 12.83
N GLY A 165 -17.94 19.85 13.30
CA GLY A 165 -17.34 19.08 14.38
C GLY A 165 -16.92 17.67 13.95
N ARG A 166 -16.19 16.99 14.83
CA ARG A 166 -15.49 15.72 14.56
C ARG A 166 -16.41 14.60 14.07
N GLU A 167 -17.51 14.35 14.80
CA GLU A 167 -18.42 13.23 14.52
C GLU A 167 -19.13 13.40 13.16
N MET A 168 -19.68 14.58 12.90
CA MET A 168 -20.36 14.85 11.63
C MET A 168 -19.37 14.90 10.46
N SER A 169 -18.14 15.39 10.67
CA SER A 169 -17.08 15.32 9.66
C SER A 169 -16.78 13.87 9.28
N ALA A 170 -16.68 12.97 10.26
CA ALA A 170 -16.45 11.55 10.02
C ALA A 170 -17.62 10.91 9.24
N VAL A 171 -18.86 11.21 9.63
CA VAL A 171 -20.06 10.70 8.94
C VAL A 171 -20.11 11.17 7.49
N VAL A 172 -19.83 12.45 7.22
CA VAL A 172 -19.82 13.01 5.87
C VAL A 172 -18.72 12.36 5.01
N VAL A 173 -17.51 12.23 5.56
CA VAL A 173 -16.38 11.63 4.83
C VAL A 173 -16.63 10.15 4.55
N VAL A 174 -17.02 9.36 5.55
CA VAL A 174 -17.36 7.93 5.40
C VAL A 174 -18.52 7.75 4.42
N GLY A 175 -19.57 8.56 4.53
CA GLY A 175 -20.72 8.51 3.62
C GLY A 175 -20.33 8.80 2.18
N SER A 176 -19.48 9.82 1.96
CA SER A 176 -18.98 10.19 0.63
C SER A 176 -18.12 9.08 0.02
N VAL A 177 -17.20 8.50 0.80
CA VAL A 177 -16.36 7.39 0.34
C VAL A 177 -17.19 6.14 0.08
N THR A 178 -18.15 5.81 0.95
CA THR A 178 -19.06 4.67 0.75
C THR A 178 -19.86 4.80 -0.55
N PHE A 179 -20.35 6.01 -0.85
CA PHE A 179 -21.03 6.28 -2.11
C PHE A 179 -20.12 6.01 -3.33
N CYS A 180 -18.88 6.50 -3.30
CA CYS A 180 -17.89 6.22 -4.34
C CYS A 180 -17.54 4.72 -4.42
N SER A 181 -17.46 4.02 -3.29
CA SER A 181 -17.18 2.58 -3.23
C SER A 181 -18.29 1.76 -3.87
N ILE A 182 -19.56 2.18 -3.77
CA ILE A 182 -20.67 1.51 -4.47
C ILE A 182 -20.45 1.57 -5.99
N ALA A 183 -20.02 2.73 -6.53
CA ALA A 183 -19.71 2.87 -7.95
C ALA A 183 -18.53 1.97 -8.38
N SER A 184 -17.49 1.85 -7.55
CA SER A 184 -16.37 0.91 -7.77
C SER A 184 -16.86 -0.54 -7.79
N VAL A 185 -17.63 -0.99 -6.79
CA VAL A 185 -18.15 -2.36 -6.73
C VAL A 185 -19.05 -2.68 -7.93
N LEU A 186 -19.93 -1.76 -8.33
CA LEU A 186 -20.79 -1.95 -9.50
C LEU A 186 -19.99 -2.08 -10.80
N SER A 187 -18.83 -1.44 -10.91
CA SER A 187 -17.97 -1.52 -12.10
C SER A 187 -17.29 -2.88 -12.32
N TYR A 188 -17.32 -3.77 -11.31
CA TYR A 188 -16.92 -5.17 -11.47
C TYR A 188 -18.05 -6.07 -11.99
N ASN A 189 -19.28 -5.56 -12.11
CA ASN A 189 -20.43 -6.34 -12.53
C ASN A 189 -21.37 -5.51 -13.41
N VAL A 190 -22.41 -4.91 -12.84
CA VAL A 190 -23.50 -4.25 -13.59
C VAL A 190 -23.02 -3.09 -14.45
N TRP A 191 -21.97 -2.39 -14.02
CA TRP A 191 -21.37 -1.25 -14.73
C TRP A 191 -20.04 -1.59 -15.40
N GLN A 192 -19.74 -2.88 -15.63
CA GLN A 192 -18.50 -3.29 -16.29
C GLN A 192 -18.32 -2.63 -17.67
N ASP A 193 -19.41 -2.48 -18.42
CA ASP A 193 -19.41 -1.91 -19.77
C ASP A 193 -19.49 -0.38 -19.78
N VAL A 194 -19.75 0.24 -18.62
CA VAL A 194 -19.81 1.70 -18.49
C VAL A 194 -18.37 2.21 -18.38
N THR A 195 -17.82 2.60 -19.53
CA THR A 195 -16.43 3.05 -19.64
C THR A 195 -16.33 4.54 -19.93
N LEU A 196 -15.33 5.18 -19.33
CA LEU A 196 -14.88 6.53 -19.60
C LEU A 196 -13.44 6.45 -20.10
N PHE A 197 -13.17 6.96 -21.30
CA PHE A 197 -11.86 6.81 -21.97
C PHE A 197 -11.38 5.35 -22.11
N GLY A 198 -12.30 4.40 -22.26
CA GLY A 198 -11.99 2.97 -22.37
C GLY A 198 -11.65 2.29 -21.05
N MET A 199 -11.77 2.99 -19.92
CA MET A 199 -11.59 2.44 -18.57
C MET A 199 -12.93 2.45 -17.83
N ASN A 200 -13.26 1.38 -17.11
CA ASN A 200 -14.40 1.42 -16.19
C ASN A 200 -14.08 2.33 -14.99
N PHE A 201 -15.08 2.62 -14.16
CA PHE A 201 -14.92 3.53 -13.02
C PHE A 201 -13.78 3.12 -12.08
N ASN A 202 -13.63 1.83 -11.78
CA ASN A 202 -12.57 1.35 -10.90
C ASN A 202 -11.19 1.52 -11.53
N ALA A 203 -10.98 1.06 -12.77
CA ALA A 203 -9.71 1.20 -13.48
C ALA A 203 -9.29 2.67 -13.66
N ALA A 204 -10.25 3.57 -13.92
CA ALA A 204 -9.99 5.00 -13.99
C ALA A 204 -9.57 5.58 -12.63
N SER A 205 -10.23 5.15 -11.55
CA SER A 205 -9.90 5.57 -10.19
C SER A 205 -8.50 5.07 -9.78
N GLU A 206 -8.22 3.78 -9.99
CA GLU A 206 -6.91 3.14 -9.78
C GLU A 206 -5.80 3.87 -10.52
N GLY A 207 -5.99 4.09 -11.83
CA GLY A 207 -5.04 4.84 -12.64
C GLY A 207 -4.78 6.26 -12.13
N LEU A 208 -5.82 6.96 -11.65
CA LEU A 208 -5.69 8.32 -11.15
C LEU A 208 -4.86 8.40 -9.86
N TYR A 209 -5.06 7.49 -8.91
CA TYR A 209 -4.29 7.56 -7.67
C TYR A 209 -2.91 6.92 -7.80
N ASP A 210 -2.78 5.73 -8.39
CA ASP A 210 -1.51 5.00 -8.43
C ASP A 210 -0.51 5.61 -9.41
N LYS A 211 -0.98 6.08 -10.57
CA LYS A 211 -0.08 6.59 -11.62
C LYS A 211 0.17 8.09 -11.52
N ILE A 212 -0.75 8.85 -10.92
CA ILE A 212 -0.69 10.31 -10.92
C ILE A 212 -0.63 10.86 -9.50
N THR A 213 -1.68 10.69 -8.70
CA THR A 213 -1.85 11.45 -7.45
C THR A 213 -0.83 11.08 -6.39
N LEU A 214 -0.58 9.78 -6.16
CA LEU A 214 0.41 9.34 -5.16
C LEU A 214 1.84 9.72 -5.58
N PRO A 215 2.32 9.37 -6.80
CA PRO A 215 3.68 9.73 -7.22
C PRO A 215 3.90 11.25 -7.25
N LEU A 216 2.93 12.01 -7.77
CA LEU A 216 3.00 13.48 -7.80
C LEU A 216 2.97 14.06 -6.38
N GLY A 217 2.08 13.57 -5.51
CA GLY A 217 2.01 14.00 -4.12
C GLY A 217 3.33 13.76 -3.39
N GLY A 218 3.91 12.57 -3.53
CA GLY A 218 5.22 12.27 -2.95
C GLY A 218 6.35 13.11 -3.55
N LEU A 219 6.33 13.39 -4.85
CA LEU A 219 7.30 14.30 -5.50
C LEU A 219 7.22 15.72 -4.92
N LEU A 220 6.00 16.26 -4.79
CA LEU A 220 5.79 17.61 -4.25
C LEU A 220 6.22 17.69 -2.78
N ILE A 221 5.93 16.67 -1.98
CA ILE A 221 6.40 16.57 -0.59
C ILE A 221 7.93 16.49 -0.53
N ALA A 222 8.54 15.64 -1.35
CA ALA A 222 9.99 15.47 -1.41
C ALA A 222 10.68 16.77 -1.85
N LEU A 223 10.11 17.48 -2.83
CA LEU A 223 10.60 18.77 -3.30
C LEU A 223 10.50 19.84 -2.19
N PHE A 224 9.35 19.91 -1.52
CA PHE A 224 9.13 20.83 -0.41
C PHE A 224 10.13 20.60 0.73
N VAL A 225 10.27 19.36 1.19
CA VAL A 225 11.18 19.00 2.30
C VAL A 225 12.64 19.16 1.89
N GLY A 226 13.00 18.82 0.65
CA GLY A 226 14.39 18.89 0.18
C GLY A 226 14.89 20.31 -0.10
N TRP A 227 14.02 21.23 -0.52
CA TRP A 227 14.46 22.54 -1.03
C TRP A 227 13.85 23.75 -0.32
N PHE A 228 12.65 23.62 0.27
CA PHE A 228 11.93 24.76 0.86
C PHE A 228 11.88 24.71 2.39
N MET A 229 11.89 23.51 2.98
CA MET A 229 11.87 23.35 4.43
C MET A 229 13.22 23.72 5.06
N LYS A 230 13.19 24.44 6.19
CA LYS A 230 14.40 24.81 6.92
C LYS A 230 15.08 23.55 7.46
N ARG A 231 16.36 23.40 7.15
CA ARG A 231 17.16 22.23 7.52
C ARG A 231 17.16 21.98 9.02
N GLU A 232 17.19 23.05 9.81
CA GLU A 232 17.24 23.00 11.28
C GLU A 232 15.98 22.37 11.86
N LEU A 233 14.80 22.73 11.31
CA LEU A 233 13.52 22.18 11.73
C LEU A 233 13.42 20.70 11.36
N SER A 234 13.78 20.33 10.13
CA SER A 234 13.77 18.93 9.71
C SER A 234 14.72 18.08 10.53
N PHE A 235 15.88 18.62 10.94
CA PHE A 235 16.85 17.90 11.76
C PHE A 235 16.36 17.69 13.19
N SER A 236 15.75 18.70 13.82
CA SER A 236 15.23 18.58 15.18
C SER A 236 14.08 17.58 15.28
N GLU A 237 13.18 17.57 14.31
CA GLU A 237 11.99 16.69 14.31
C GLU A 237 12.33 15.22 14.01
N LEU A 238 13.35 14.96 13.15
CA LEU A 238 13.71 13.58 12.80
C LEU A 238 14.38 12.80 13.93
N ALA A 239 14.88 13.50 14.96
CA ALA A 239 15.57 12.97 16.13
C ALA A 239 16.59 11.87 15.76
N THR A 240 17.53 12.23 14.87
CA THR A 240 18.54 11.31 14.30
C THR A 240 19.94 11.91 14.33
N GLY A 241 20.96 11.10 14.06
CA GLY A 241 22.36 11.54 14.01
C GLY A 241 22.66 12.42 12.79
N GLN A 242 23.61 13.36 12.92
CA GLN A 242 23.98 14.31 11.87
C GLN A 242 24.35 13.66 10.54
N GLN A 243 25.06 12.52 10.59
CA GLN A 243 25.48 11.78 9.39
C GLN A 243 24.26 11.20 8.65
N VAL A 244 23.38 10.51 9.38
CA VAL A 244 22.16 9.91 8.82
C VAL A 244 21.26 10.98 8.20
N PHE A 245 21.06 12.09 8.90
CA PHE A 245 20.30 13.22 8.37
C PHE A 245 20.91 13.78 7.08
N SER A 246 22.24 13.98 7.06
CA SER A 246 22.92 14.55 5.90
C SER A 246 22.82 13.65 4.67
N ILE A 247 22.94 12.33 4.85
CA ILE A 247 22.75 11.34 3.77
C ILE A 247 21.30 11.36 3.29
N TRP A 248 20.33 11.27 4.21
CA TRP A 248 18.91 11.30 3.87
C TRP A 248 18.53 12.58 3.09
N HIS A 249 18.98 13.74 3.57
CA HIS A 249 18.68 15.03 2.93
C HIS A 249 19.36 15.18 1.56
N LEU A 250 20.56 14.62 1.38
CA LEU A 250 21.24 14.59 0.09
C LEU A 250 20.50 13.68 -0.91
N LEU A 251 20.15 12.46 -0.48
CA LEU A 251 19.40 11.51 -1.29
C LEU A 251 18.04 12.07 -1.67
N LEU A 252 17.33 12.70 -0.74
CA LEU A 252 16.03 13.31 -1.00
C LEU A 252 16.11 14.35 -2.13
N ARG A 253 17.10 15.26 -2.07
CA ARG A 253 17.24 16.36 -3.03
C ARG A 253 17.72 15.93 -4.41
N PHE A 254 18.72 15.05 -4.45
CA PHE A 254 19.48 14.79 -5.68
C PHE A 254 19.24 13.41 -6.27
N VAL A 255 18.58 12.50 -5.54
CA VAL A 255 18.24 11.17 -6.03
C VAL A 255 16.72 10.99 -6.12
N VAL A 256 16.01 11.16 -5.00
CA VAL A 256 14.57 10.86 -4.92
C VAL A 256 13.74 11.81 -5.79
N VAL A 257 13.94 13.13 -5.69
CA VAL A 257 13.19 14.11 -6.50
C VAL A 257 13.40 13.88 -8.00
N PRO A 258 14.64 13.80 -8.54
CA PRO A 258 14.83 13.49 -9.95
C PRO A 258 14.31 12.12 -10.37
N ALA A 259 14.50 11.08 -9.54
CA ALA A 259 14.06 9.73 -9.88
C ALA A 259 12.54 9.64 -10.02
N ILE A 260 11.79 10.17 -9.05
CA ILE A 260 10.31 10.16 -9.12
C ILE A 260 9.84 11.02 -10.31
N ALA A 261 10.46 12.17 -10.57
CA ALA A 261 10.10 13.01 -11.71
C ALA A 261 10.32 12.28 -13.05
N ILE A 262 11.46 11.60 -13.21
CA ILE A 262 11.75 10.83 -14.42
C ILE A 262 10.76 9.68 -14.56
N ILE A 263 10.52 8.89 -13.50
CA ILE A 263 9.59 7.75 -13.52
C ILE A 263 8.16 8.20 -13.86
N LEU A 264 7.72 9.34 -13.33
CA LEU A 264 6.40 9.90 -13.61
C LEU A 264 6.27 10.29 -15.09
N ILE A 265 7.32 10.88 -15.68
CA ILE A 265 7.32 11.23 -17.11
C ILE A 265 7.38 9.96 -17.97
N THR A 266 8.32 9.06 -17.70
CA THR A 266 8.53 7.86 -18.54
C THR A 266 7.45 6.80 -18.37
N GLY A 267 6.74 6.76 -17.25
CA GLY A 267 5.64 5.83 -17.03
C GLY A 267 4.29 6.28 -17.57
N LEU A 268 4.18 7.56 -17.98
CA LEU A 268 2.97 8.12 -18.60
C LEU A 268 3.07 8.24 -20.13
N ILE A 269 4.27 8.07 -20.70
CA ILE A 269 4.55 8.05 -22.14
C ILE A 269 4.61 6.61 -22.63
#